data_AF-A0A7L5ANR8-F1
#
_entry.id   AF-A0A7L5ANR8-F1
#
_cell.length_a   1.000
_cell.length_b   1.000
_cell.length_c   1.000
_cell.angle_alpha   90.00
_cell.angle_beta   90.00
_cell.angle_gamma   90.00
#
_symmetry.space_group_name_H-M   'P 1'
#
loop_
_entity.id
_entity.type
_entity.pdbx_description
1 polymer ?
#
loop_
_entity_poly.entity_id
_entity_poly.type
_entity_poly.pdbx_seq_one_letter_code
_entity_poly.pdbx_strand_id
1 'polypeptide(L)' 'MTGVVGPDGTEWIPAVTALDRVPGLSYRTLQSWWQRGSVRSQRVGRQVWVAWPDVLEVEAAAHLAGWRRGGFRRQRADA' A
#
# COMPACT_ATOMS: atom_id res chain seq x y z
N MET A 1 3.37 11.48 12.15
CA MET A 1 4.02 12.42 11.20
C MET A 1 3.10 12.55 10.00
N THR A 2 2.60 13.76 9.77
CA THR A 2 1.66 14.11 8.68
C THR A 2 2.39 14.13 7.33
N GLY A 3 1.68 13.85 6.24
CA GLY A 3 2.24 13.77 4.88
C GLY A 3 2.86 15.07 4.37
N VAL A 4 3.42 15.00 3.17
CA VAL A 4 3.92 16.14 2.39
C VAL A 4 3.26 16.16 1.03
N VAL A 5 2.92 17.33 0.50
CA VAL A 5 2.41 17.47 -0.86
C VAL A 5 3.57 17.80 -1.79
N GLY A 6 3.76 16.99 -2.83
CA GLY A 6 4.77 17.19 -3.85
C GLY A 6 4.44 18.36 -4.79
N PRO A 7 5.40 18.79 -5.62
CA PRO A 7 5.19 19.87 -6.59
C PRO A 7 4.14 19.52 -7.67
N ASP A 8 3.88 18.23 -7.86
CA ASP A 8 2.83 17.68 -8.74
C ASP A 8 1.45 17.63 -8.07
N GLY A 9 1.33 18.08 -6.82
CA GLY A 9 0.11 18.00 -6.02
C GLY A 9 -0.14 16.62 -5.40
N THR A 10 0.74 15.64 -5.62
CA THR A 10 0.60 14.31 -5.02
C THR A 10 0.90 14.37 -3.52
N GLU A 11 -0.02 13.91 -2.67
CA GLU A 11 0.28 13.70 -1.25
C GLU A 11 1.14 12.44 -1.09
N TRP A 12 2.31 12.61 -0.48
CA TRP A 12 3.21 11.55 -0.10
C TRP A 12 3.16 11.37 1.42
N ILE A 13 2.99 10.14 1.87
CA ILE A 13 3.02 9.81 3.31
C ILE A 13 4.05 8.71 3.60
N PRO A 14 4.64 8.67 4.81
CA PRO A 14 5.44 7.53 5.23
C PRO A 14 4.61 6.25 5.18
N ALA A 15 5.21 5.14 4.74
CA ALA A 15 4.55 3.84 4.66
C ALA A 15 3.95 3.43 6.01
N VAL A 16 4.63 3.71 7.12
CA VAL A 16 4.10 3.46 8.48
C VAL A 16 2.80 4.23 8.76
N THR A 17 2.71 5.49 8.33
CA THR A 17 1.50 6.30 8.45
C THR A 17 0.36 5.74 7.60
N ALA A 18 0.67 5.16 6.43
CA ALA A 18 -0.32 4.48 5.60
C ALA A 18 -0.93 3.26 6.33
N LEU A 19 -0.10 2.48 7.03
CA LEU A 19 -0.58 1.33 7.81
C LEU A 19 -1.50 1.75 8.96
N ASP A 20 -1.17 2.87 9.63
CA ASP A 20 -1.99 3.41 10.72
C ASP A 20 -3.36 3.92 10.21
N ARG A 21 -3.39 4.51 9.01
CA ARG A 21 -4.60 5.10 8.42
C ARG A 21 -5.50 4.09 7.72
N VAL A 22 -4.97 2.95 7.27
CA VAL A 22 -5.73 1.93 6.54
C VAL A 22 -5.87 0.68 7.41
N PRO A 23 -7.02 0.49 8.11
CA PRO A 23 -7.22 -0.64 8.99
C PRO A 23 -7.02 -1.98 8.27
N GLY A 24 -6.19 -2.85 8.84
CA GLY A 24 -5.91 -4.18 8.31
C GLY A 24 -4.98 -4.20 7.08
N LEU A 25 -4.36 -3.08 6.71
CA LEU A 25 -3.28 -3.06 5.74
C LEU A 25 -1.99 -3.58 6.38
N SER A 26 -1.38 -4.61 5.79
CA SER A 26 -0.06 -5.09 6.22
C SER A 26 1.05 -4.41 5.44
N TYR A 27 2.23 -4.24 6.07
CA TYR A 27 3.42 -3.75 5.37
C TYR A 27 3.75 -4.60 4.14
N ARG A 28 3.58 -5.92 4.22
CA ARG A 28 3.89 -6.84 3.10
C ARG A 28 2.91 -6.66 1.93
N THR A 29 1.65 -6.35 2.22
CA THR A 29 0.65 -6.03 1.21
C THR A 29 1.00 -4.71 0.51
N LEU A 30 1.24 -3.65 1.29
CA LEU A 30 1.66 -2.36 0.74
C LEU A 30 2.97 -2.50 -0.04
N GLN A 31 3.90 -3.33 0.44
CA GLN A 31 5.13 -3.66 -0.25
C GLN A 31 4.89 -4.32 -1.60
N SER A 32 3.96 -5.26 -1.66
CA SER A 32 3.60 -5.91 -2.93
C SER A 32 3.03 -4.92 -3.93
N TRP A 33 2.30 -3.88 -3.48
CA TRP A 33 1.72 -2.87 -4.37
C TRP A 33 2.79 -1.99 -4.99
N TRP A 34 3.74 -1.48 -4.20
CA TRP A 34 4.81 -0.65 -4.77
C TRP A 34 5.83 -1.46 -5.59
N GLN A 35 6.08 -2.73 -5.24
CA GLN A 35 6.93 -3.61 -6.05
C GLN A 35 6.30 -3.94 -7.42
N ARG A 36 4.96 -3.94 -7.50
CA ARG A 36 4.21 -4.14 -8.74
C ARG A 36 3.94 -2.84 -9.51
N GLY A 37 4.36 -1.69 -8.97
CA GLY A 37 4.11 -0.38 -9.58
C GLY A 37 2.68 0.14 -9.44
N SER A 38 1.80 -0.54 -8.69
CA SER A 38 0.42 -0.07 -8.44
C SER A 38 0.37 1.11 -7.47
N VAL A 39 1.43 1.28 -6.67
CA VAL A 39 1.59 2.42 -5.76
C VAL A 39 2.97 3.02 -6.00
N ARG A 40 3.04 4.30 -6.35
CA ARG A 40 4.32 5.00 -6.44
C ARG A 40 4.97 5.07 -5.06
N SER A 41 6.28 4.82 -5.01
CA SER A 41 7.07 4.85 -3.78
C SER A 41 8.39 5.56 -3.95
N GLN A 42 8.87 6.17 -2.88
CA GLN A 42 10.18 6.80 -2.82
C GLN A 42 10.86 6.53 -1.49
N ARG A 43 12.16 6.27 -1.50
CA ARG A 43 12.95 6.14 -0.28
C ARG A 43 13.50 7.50 0.13
N VAL A 44 13.16 7.95 1.32
CA VAL A 44 13.65 9.21 1.91
C VAL A 44 14.36 8.87 3.22
N GLY A 45 15.69 8.96 3.19
CA GLY A 45 16.54 8.47 4.28
C GLY A 45 16.29 6.98 4.56
N ARG A 46 15.87 6.68 5.80
CA ARG A 46 15.59 5.31 6.26
C ARG A 46 14.14 4.87 6.07
N GLN A 47 13.27 5.74 5.56
CA GLN A 47 11.84 5.46 5.44
C GLN A 47 11.41 5.34 3.97
N VAL A 48 10.40 4.50 3.74
CA VAL A 48 9.68 4.44 2.46
C VAL A 48 8.48 5.37 2.57
N TRP A 49 8.32 6.21 1.57
CA TRP A 49 7.17 7.09 1.36
C TRP A 49 6.38 6.54 0.18
N VAL A 50 5.06 6.66 0.27
CA VAL A 50 4.12 6.18 -0.74
C VAL A 50 3.19 7.32 -1.16
N ALA A 51 2.83 7.34 -2.44
CA ALA A 51 1.81 8.25 -2.95
C ALA A 51 0.46 7.82 -2.35
N TRP A 52 -0.11 8.69 -1.52
CA TRP A 52 -1.35 8.41 -0.79
C TRP A 52 -2.56 8.18 -1.69
N PRO A 53 -2.77 8.95 -2.79
CA PRO A 53 -3.87 8.68 -3.72
C PRO A 53 -3.84 7.26 -4.29
N ASP A 54 -2.67 6.78 -4.73
CA ASP A 54 -2.51 5.43 -5.27
C ASP A 54 -2.88 4.35 -4.23
N VAL A 55 -2.52 4.56 -2.95
CA VAL A 55 -2.89 3.64 -1.86
C VAL A 55 -4.40 3.56 -1.70
N LEU A 56 -5.09 4.70 -1.70
CA LEU A 56 -6.55 4.76 -1.58
C LEU A 56 -7.25 4.13 -2.78
N GLU A 57 -6.76 4.36 -3.99
CA GLU A 57 -7.32 3.77 -5.21
C GLU A 57 -7.20 2.24 -5.22
N VAL A 58 -6.01 1.71 -4.92
CA VAL A 58 -5.78 0.26 -4.89
C VAL A 58 -6.59 -0.40 -3.78
N GLU A 59 -6.69 0.24 -2.62
CA GLU A 59 -7.49 -0.25 -1.50
C GLU A 59 -8.99 -0.23 -1.81
N ALA A 60 -9.51 0.84 -2.42
CA ALA A 60 -10.90 0.92 -2.83
C ALA A 60 -11.24 -0.15 -3.87
N ALA A 61 -10.37 -0.35 -4.87
CA ALA A 61 -10.52 -1.41 -5.86
C ALA A 61 -10.53 -2.81 -5.22
N ALA A 62 -9.63 -3.06 -4.26
CA ALA A 62 -9.58 -4.31 -3.51
C ALA A 62 -10.85 -4.55 -2.70
N HIS A 63 -11.39 -3.51 -2.06
CA HIS A 63 -12.64 -3.58 -1.30
C HIS A 63 -13.83 -3.91 -2.22
N LEU A 64 -13.94 -3.22 -3.36
CA LEU A 64 -15.02 -3.44 -4.34
C LEU A 64 -14.94 -4.82 -5.02
N ALA A 65 -13.74 -5.36 -5.22
CA ALA A 65 -13.54 -6.70 -5.76
C ALA A 65 -13.93 -7.84 -4.78
N GLY A 66 -14.47 -7.51 -3.60
CA GLY A 66 -14.81 -8.50 -2.56
C GLY A 66 -13.57 -9.22 -2.01
N TRP A 67 -12.38 -8.65 -2.21
CA TRP A 67 -11.14 -9.30 -1.81
C TRP A 67 -10.98 -9.27 -0.29
N ARG A 68 -11.14 -10.43 0.36
CA ARG A 68 -10.77 -10.60 1.77
C ARG A 68 -9.25 -10.78 1.88
N ARG A 69 -8.58 -9.78 2.44
CA ARG A 69 -7.16 -9.82 2.79
C ARG A 69 -6.90 -11.06 3.68
N GLY A 70 -6.04 -11.97 3.22
CA GLY A 70 -5.64 -13.17 3.99
C GLY A 70 -6.14 -14.53 3.48
N GLY A 71 -6.89 -14.59 2.36
CA GLY A 71 -7.46 -15.85 1.88
C GLY A 71 -6.51 -16.87 1.22
N PHE A 72 -5.26 -16.52 0.92
CA PHE A 72 -4.34 -17.47 0.26
C PHE A 72 -3.59 -18.34 1.27
N ARG A 73 -4.32 -19.28 1.90
CA ARG A 73 -3.69 -20.50 2.42
C ARG A 73 -3.18 -21.23 1.18
N ARG A 74 -1.86 -21.21 1.00
CA ARG A 74 -1.08 -21.96 0.01
C ARG A 74 -1.76 -23.31 -0.26
N GLN A 75 -2.45 -23.46 -1.39
CA GLN A 75 -2.69 -24.78 -1.96
C GLN A 75 -1.31 -25.29 -2.36
N ARG A 76 -0.66 -25.99 -1.45
CA ARG A 76 0.37 -26.94 -1.83
C ARG A 76 -0.36 -28.00 -2.65
N ALA A 77 -0.03 -28.02 -3.92
CA ALA A 77 -0.11 -29.23 -4.71
C ALA A 77 0.72 -30.30 -3.97
N ASP A 78 0.03 -31.34 -3.53
CA ASP A 78 0.55 -32.70 -3.41
C ASP A 78 -0.43 -33.49 -4.29
N ALA A 79 0.00 -33.86 -5.51
CA ALA A 79 0.71 -35.11 -5.83
C ALA A 79 -0.27 -36.29 -5.89
#